data_AF-A0A916TFM7-F1
#
_entry.id   AF-A0A916TFM7-F1
#
_cell.length_a   1.000
_cell.length_b   1.000
_cell.length_c   1.000
_cell.angle_alpha   90.00
_cell.angle_beta   90.00
_cell.angle_gamma   90.00
#
_symmetry.space_group_name_H-M   'P 1'
#
loop_
_entity.id
_entity.type
_entity.pdbx_description
1 polymer ?
#
loop_
_entity_poly.entity_id
_entity_poly.type
_entity_poly.pdbx_seq_one_letter_code
_entity_poly.pdbx_strand_id
1 'polypeptide(L)'
;MSTTGSAVSEPQQEPEPQPVPTRHRAAQARGRRIGLPLRLYARLRTPTDEEFDDIGRRLMRRDEPAAALVAAMRLPRGDAEAVSMRQFEQALTGRMPPSAPAALRAFFATVEATPAWVDHDLCARGAAVYRRLGQNANDVLLQLSLIGGYRFGGPPDLLVATGGLTGSTSIRRLGETQTWAIEVGQPGALREHERAWALTVHVRLMHALVNETFERNGRWDAARWGLPINQADLAATLSLDPPIGF
;
A
#
# COMPACT_ATOMS: atom_id res chain seq x y z
N MET A 1 -31.90 -36.64 -39.20
CA MET A 1 -31.31 -37.10 -37.93
C MET A 1 -30.09 -36.23 -37.65
N SER A 2 -30.27 -35.14 -36.92
CA SER A 2 -29.18 -34.25 -36.52
C SER A 2 -29.10 -34.27 -35.00
N THR A 3 -28.07 -34.91 -34.48
CA THR A 3 -27.74 -34.97 -33.05
C THR A 3 -27.02 -33.68 -32.65
N THR A 4 -27.67 -32.85 -31.85
CA THR A 4 -27.08 -31.74 -31.11
C THR A 4 -26.27 -32.29 -29.94
N GLY A 5 -24.95 -32.12 -29.97
CA GLY A 5 -24.07 -32.42 -28.85
C GLY A 5 -24.12 -31.30 -27.81
N SER A 6 -24.63 -31.60 -26.62
CA SER A 6 -24.49 -30.73 -25.44
C SER A 6 -23.03 -30.72 -24.98
N ALA A 7 -22.38 -29.57 -25.08
CA ALA A 7 -21.12 -29.31 -24.40
C ALA A 7 -21.40 -29.20 -22.90
N VAL A 8 -20.94 -30.19 -22.14
CA VAL A 8 -20.89 -30.15 -20.68
C VAL A 8 -19.74 -29.22 -20.30
N SER A 9 -20.06 -28.07 -19.72
CA SER A 9 -19.06 -27.17 -19.14
C SER A 9 -18.38 -27.85 -17.95
N GLU A 10 -17.07 -28.04 -18.02
CA GLU A 10 -16.28 -28.50 -16.87
C GLU A 10 -16.36 -27.48 -15.72
N PRO A 11 -16.46 -27.94 -14.46
CA PRO A 11 -16.42 -27.05 -13.31
C PRO A 11 -15.04 -26.41 -13.22
N GLN A 12 -15.01 -25.07 -13.24
CA GLN A 12 -13.80 -24.29 -12.93
C GLN A 12 -13.31 -24.70 -11.55
N GLN A 13 -12.12 -25.28 -11.47
CA GLN A 13 -11.45 -25.58 -10.21
C GLN A 13 -11.33 -24.29 -9.39
N GLU A 14 -11.93 -24.26 -8.21
CA GLU A 14 -11.69 -23.21 -7.24
C GLU A 14 -10.17 -23.15 -6.96
N PRO A 15 -9.56 -21.95 -7.00
CA PRO A 15 -8.13 -21.82 -6.74
C PRO A 15 -7.82 -22.36 -5.33
N GLU A 16 -6.81 -23.22 -5.22
CA GLU A 16 -6.37 -23.76 -3.93
C GLU A 16 -6.16 -22.62 -2.92
N PRO A 17 -6.60 -22.78 -1.65
CA PRO A 17 -6.43 -21.76 -0.65
C PRO A 17 -4.95 -21.48 -0.44
N GLN A 18 -4.50 -20.27 -0.81
CA GLN A 18 -3.12 -19.86 -0.60
C GLN A 18 -2.76 -20.01 0.89
N PRO A 19 -1.60 -20.64 1.21
CA PRO A 19 -1.20 -20.83 2.60
C PRO A 19 -1.00 -19.47 3.27
N VAL A 20 -1.62 -19.28 4.43
CA VAL A 20 -1.51 -18.06 5.22
C VAL A 20 -0.11 -17.99 5.86
N PRO A 21 0.57 -16.83 5.87
CA PRO A 21 1.90 -16.72 6.45
C PRO A 21 1.97 -17.09 7.92
N THR A 22 3.05 -17.73 8.35
CA THR A 22 3.17 -18.27 9.73
C THR A 22 3.16 -17.21 10.82
N ARG A 23 3.45 -15.93 10.49
CA ARG A 23 3.30 -14.82 11.45
C ARG A 23 1.85 -14.53 11.80
N HIS A 24 0.89 -14.92 10.97
CA HIS A 24 -0.52 -14.67 11.22
C HIS A 24 -0.94 -15.34 12.53
N ARG A 25 -1.51 -14.55 13.45
CA ARG A 25 -1.90 -14.98 14.82
C ARG A 25 -0.75 -15.52 15.71
N ALA A 26 0.52 -15.43 15.31
CA ALA A 26 1.65 -15.99 16.05
C ALA A 26 1.78 -15.49 17.51
N ALA A 27 1.27 -14.29 17.80
CA ALA A 27 1.31 -13.67 19.13
C ALA A 27 -0.09 -13.38 19.72
N GLN A 28 -1.13 -14.13 19.33
CA GLN A 28 -2.53 -13.81 19.68
C GLN A 28 -2.77 -13.71 21.20
N ALA A 29 -2.17 -14.60 22.01
CA ALA A 29 -2.31 -14.56 23.46
C ALA A 29 -1.74 -13.28 24.08
N ARG A 30 -0.57 -12.82 23.60
CA ARG A 30 0.05 -11.56 24.02
C ARG A 30 -0.80 -10.37 23.57
N GLY A 31 -1.27 -10.38 22.32
CA GLY A 31 -2.14 -9.34 21.77
C GLY A 31 -3.43 -9.18 22.57
N ARG A 32 -4.10 -10.29 22.92
CA ARG A 32 -5.31 -10.29 23.76
C ARG A 32 -5.06 -9.71 25.15
N ARG A 33 -3.93 -10.02 25.78
CA ARG A 33 -3.56 -9.46 27.10
C ARG A 33 -3.34 -7.96 27.05
N ILE A 34 -2.58 -7.48 26.06
CA ILE A 34 -2.29 -6.04 25.90
C ILE A 34 -3.55 -5.27 25.49
N GLY A 35 -4.39 -5.85 24.62
CA GLY A 35 -5.58 -5.21 24.09
C GLY A 35 -6.78 -5.20 25.04
N LEU A 36 -6.79 -6.02 26.10
CA LEU A 36 -7.91 -6.10 27.04
C LEU A 36 -8.30 -4.76 27.69
N PRO A 37 -7.37 -3.99 28.31
CA PRO A 37 -7.72 -2.69 28.89
C PRO A 37 -8.20 -1.68 27.83
N LEU A 38 -7.56 -1.64 26.67
CA LEU A 38 -7.97 -0.78 25.53
C LEU A 38 -9.38 -1.13 25.04
N ARG A 39 -9.69 -2.43 24.95
CA ARG A 39 -11.01 -2.92 24.52
C ARG A 39 -12.11 -2.49 25.48
N LEU A 40 -11.86 -2.56 26.78
CA LEU A 40 -12.82 -2.11 27.79
C LEU A 40 -13.02 -0.59 27.76
N TYR A 41 -11.92 0.15 27.66
CA TYR A 41 -11.94 1.60 27.60
C TYR A 41 -12.67 2.12 26.35
N ALA A 42 -12.32 1.61 25.17
CA ALA A 42 -12.87 2.05 23.88
C ALA A 42 -14.09 1.23 23.40
N ARG A 43 -14.63 0.35 24.25
CA ARG A 43 -15.79 -0.53 23.95
C ARG A 43 -15.67 -1.28 22.62
N LEU A 44 -14.46 -1.74 22.30
CA LEU A 44 -14.17 -2.36 21.00
C LEU A 44 -14.76 -3.77 20.94
N ARG A 45 -15.32 -4.12 19.77
CA ARG A 45 -15.75 -5.49 19.48
C ARG A 45 -14.54 -6.41 19.31
N THR A 46 -14.70 -7.68 19.65
CA THR A 46 -13.71 -8.70 19.27
C THR A 46 -13.93 -9.07 17.80
N PRO A 47 -12.88 -9.01 16.94
CA PRO A 47 -13.02 -9.44 15.56
C PRO A 47 -13.43 -10.91 15.46
N THR A 48 -14.22 -11.25 14.45
CA THR A 48 -14.61 -12.63 14.16
C THR A 48 -13.42 -13.41 13.60
N ASP A 49 -13.50 -14.74 13.61
CA ASP A 49 -12.47 -15.56 12.98
C ASP A 49 -12.36 -15.29 11.47
N GLU A 50 -13.50 -15.04 10.80
CA GLU A 50 -13.52 -14.66 9.39
C GLU A 50 -12.77 -13.34 9.11
N GLU A 51 -12.95 -12.34 9.98
CA GLU A 51 -12.24 -11.06 9.87
C GLU A 51 -10.73 -11.23 10.09
N PHE A 52 -10.34 -12.08 11.04
CA PHE A 52 -8.93 -12.43 11.22
C PHE A 52 -8.38 -13.18 10.01
N ASP A 53 -9.12 -14.14 9.45
CA ASP A 53 -8.69 -14.89 8.28
C ASP A 53 -8.56 -13.97 7.06
N ASP A 54 -9.40 -12.94 6.94
CA ASP A 54 -9.25 -11.91 5.91
C ASP A 54 -7.94 -11.13 6.05
N ILE A 55 -7.57 -10.74 7.27
CA ILE A 55 -6.25 -10.14 7.54
C ILE A 55 -5.14 -11.11 7.11
N GLY A 56 -5.27 -12.41 7.42
CA GLY A 56 -4.35 -13.45 6.99
C GLY A 56 -4.17 -13.50 5.48
N ARG A 57 -5.28 -13.53 4.73
CA ARG A 57 -5.26 -13.50 3.25
C ARG A 57 -4.62 -12.21 2.70
N ARG A 58 -4.87 -11.06 3.33
CA ARG A 58 -4.29 -9.78 2.92
C ARG A 58 -2.78 -9.69 3.08
N LEU A 59 -2.16 -10.55 3.89
CA LEU A 59 -0.69 -10.69 3.94
C LEU A 59 -0.12 -11.25 2.62
N MET A 60 -0.93 -11.91 1.80
CA MET A 60 -0.57 -12.44 0.49
C MET A 60 -1.12 -11.61 -0.67
N ARG A 61 -1.69 -10.43 -0.39
CA ARG A 61 -2.18 -9.49 -1.42
C ARG A 61 -1.22 -8.34 -1.58
N ARG A 62 -0.89 -8.03 -2.83
CA ARG A 62 -0.14 -6.83 -3.23
C ARG A 62 -1.02 -5.90 -4.05
N ASP A 63 -0.42 -4.86 -4.60
CA ASP A 63 -1.05 -3.92 -5.52
C ASP A 63 -0.93 -4.42 -6.95
N GLU A 64 -1.95 -5.14 -7.45
CA GLU A 64 -1.89 -5.78 -8.78
C GLU A 64 -1.77 -4.77 -9.94
N PRO A 65 -2.50 -3.63 -9.98
CA PRO A 65 -2.28 -2.62 -11.01
C PRO A 65 -0.84 -2.09 -11.04
N ALA A 66 -0.25 -1.83 -9.87
CA ALA A 66 1.13 -1.35 -9.79
C ALA A 66 2.13 -2.47 -10.16
N ALA A 67 1.87 -3.71 -9.79
CA ALA A 67 2.68 -4.86 -10.17
C ALA A 67 2.68 -5.10 -11.70
N ALA A 68 1.52 -4.97 -12.35
CA ALA A 68 1.40 -5.04 -13.80
C ALA A 68 2.18 -3.92 -14.50
N LEU A 69 2.13 -2.70 -13.95
CA LEU A 69 2.93 -1.57 -14.43
C LEU A 69 4.43 -1.86 -14.31
N VAL A 70 4.91 -2.38 -13.19
CA VAL A 70 6.31 -2.77 -13.01
C VAL A 70 6.73 -3.89 -13.98
N ALA A 71 5.85 -4.88 -14.22
CA ALA A 71 6.12 -5.92 -15.22
C ALA A 71 6.31 -5.31 -16.62
N ALA A 72 5.49 -4.32 -17.00
CA ALA A 72 5.66 -3.59 -18.26
C ALA A 72 6.95 -2.76 -18.29
N MET A 73 7.42 -2.23 -17.16
CA MET A 73 8.71 -1.54 -17.06
C MET A 73 9.92 -2.48 -17.22
N ARG A 74 9.74 -3.79 -17.04
CA ARG A 74 10.77 -4.82 -17.22
C ARG A 74 10.86 -5.35 -18.64
N LEU A 75 9.90 -5.02 -19.51
CA LEU A 75 9.94 -5.43 -20.91
C LEU A 75 11.18 -4.87 -21.63
N PRO A 76 11.68 -5.55 -22.68
CA PRO A 76 12.81 -5.08 -23.45
C PRO A 76 12.61 -3.68 -24.02
N ARG A 77 13.68 -2.90 -24.08
CA ARG A 77 13.63 -1.58 -24.74
C ARG A 77 13.24 -1.76 -26.22
N GLY A 78 12.21 -1.06 -26.65
CA GLY A 78 11.66 -1.14 -28.02
C GLY A 78 10.39 -1.97 -28.14
N ASP A 79 10.00 -2.70 -27.09
CA ASP A 79 8.65 -3.29 -27.00
C ASP A 79 7.60 -2.16 -26.95
N ALA A 80 6.52 -2.32 -27.72
CA ALA A 80 5.44 -1.34 -27.79
C ALA A 80 4.71 -1.15 -26.44
N GLU A 81 4.70 -2.20 -25.60
CA GLU A 81 4.08 -2.20 -24.28
C GLU A 81 5.09 -1.88 -23.16
N ALA A 82 6.37 -1.65 -23.48
CA ALA A 82 7.34 -1.25 -22.47
C ALA A 82 7.02 0.13 -21.91
N VAL A 83 7.06 0.25 -20.57
CA VAL A 83 6.84 1.52 -19.88
C VAL A 83 8.16 2.08 -19.37
N SER A 84 8.44 3.33 -19.69
CA SER A 84 9.56 4.08 -19.13
C SER A 84 9.15 4.93 -17.93
N MET A 85 10.10 5.21 -17.04
CA MET A 85 9.88 6.16 -15.93
C MET A 85 9.45 7.55 -16.44
N ARG A 86 9.96 7.97 -17.60
CA ARG A 86 9.55 9.24 -18.23
C ARG A 86 8.07 9.26 -18.60
N GLN A 87 7.53 8.17 -19.14
CA GLN A 87 6.10 8.08 -19.45
C GLN A 87 5.25 8.12 -18.18
N PHE A 88 5.69 7.43 -17.12
CA PHE A 88 5.05 7.51 -15.80
C PHE A 88 5.04 8.94 -15.25
N GLU A 89 6.19 9.63 -15.26
CA GLU A 89 6.30 11.03 -14.83
C GLU A 89 5.44 11.99 -15.65
N GLN A 90 5.31 11.76 -16.95
CA GLN A 90 4.41 12.52 -17.81
C GLN A 90 2.94 12.31 -17.42
N ALA A 91 2.54 11.06 -17.19
CA ALA A 91 1.19 10.69 -16.77
C ALA A 91 0.83 11.28 -15.40
N LEU A 92 1.78 11.38 -14.46
CA LEU A 92 1.56 12.07 -13.17
C LEU A 92 1.09 13.52 -13.33
N THR A 93 1.46 14.17 -14.44
CA THR A 93 1.10 15.57 -14.75
C THR A 93 -0.09 15.69 -15.71
N GLY A 94 -0.87 14.62 -15.91
CA GLY A 94 -2.01 14.60 -16.83
C GLY A 94 -1.63 14.59 -18.32
N ARG A 95 -0.36 14.32 -18.66
CA ARG A 95 0.15 14.33 -20.03
C ARG A 95 0.38 12.93 -20.60
N MET A 96 -0.55 12.02 -20.35
CA MET A 96 -0.50 10.66 -20.91
C MET A 96 -1.06 10.66 -22.34
N PRO A 97 -0.29 10.23 -23.36
CA PRO A 97 -0.81 10.11 -24.71
C PRO A 97 -1.80 8.93 -24.82
N PRO A 98 -2.82 8.99 -25.72
CA PRO A 98 -3.74 7.86 -25.94
C PRO A 98 -3.04 6.55 -26.35
N SER A 99 -1.89 6.66 -27.01
CA SER A 99 -1.04 5.54 -27.43
C SER A 99 -0.11 5.00 -26.34
N ALA A 100 -0.22 5.50 -25.09
CA ALA A 100 0.58 4.99 -23.96
C ALA A 100 0.33 3.48 -23.73
N PRO A 101 1.33 2.69 -23.27
CA PRO A 101 1.15 1.26 -23.00
C PRO A 101 -0.06 0.91 -22.13
N ALA A 102 -0.66 -0.25 -22.36
CA ALA A 102 -1.90 -0.66 -21.71
C ALA A 102 -1.77 -0.72 -20.18
N ALA A 103 -0.65 -1.23 -19.67
CA ALA A 103 -0.40 -1.30 -18.22
C ALA A 103 -0.34 0.10 -17.57
N LEU A 104 0.25 1.09 -18.25
CA LEU A 104 0.28 2.47 -17.77
C LEU A 104 -1.12 3.07 -17.73
N ARG A 105 -1.89 2.91 -18.82
CA ARG A 105 -3.29 3.41 -18.87
C ARG A 105 -4.16 2.77 -17.80
N ALA A 106 -4.06 1.45 -17.60
CA ALA A 106 -4.84 0.73 -16.60
C ALA A 106 -4.49 1.17 -15.16
N PHE A 107 -3.20 1.39 -14.88
CA PHE A 107 -2.76 1.92 -13.60
C PHE A 107 -3.31 3.34 -13.35
N PHE A 108 -3.19 4.24 -14.33
CA PHE A 108 -3.69 5.62 -14.19
C PHE A 108 -5.22 5.69 -14.09
N ALA A 109 -5.95 4.90 -14.88
CA ALA A 109 -7.40 4.76 -14.73
C ALA A 109 -7.81 4.32 -13.31
N THR A 110 -6.96 3.55 -12.62
CA THR A 110 -7.22 3.14 -11.22
C THR A 110 -6.96 4.28 -10.24
N VAL A 111 -5.91 5.09 -10.41
CA VAL A 111 -5.57 6.19 -9.47
C VAL A 111 -6.36 7.47 -9.70
N GLU A 112 -6.91 7.65 -10.90
CA GLU A 112 -7.77 8.78 -11.29
C GLU A 112 -9.25 8.53 -10.93
N ALA A 113 -9.65 7.26 -10.75
CA ALA A 113 -11.01 6.87 -10.34
C ALA A 113 -11.30 7.19 -8.86
N THR A 114 -11.47 8.48 -8.57
CA THR A 114 -11.83 8.96 -7.23
C THR A 114 -13.18 8.35 -6.79
N PRO A 115 -13.24 7.64 -5.65
CA PRO A 115 -14.48 7.03 -5.19
C PRO A 115 -15.58 8.06 -4.89
N ALA A 116 -16.83 7.72 -5.17
CA ALA A 116 -17.98 8.64 -5.01
C ALA A 116 -18.23 9.11 -3.57
N TRP A 117 -17.69 8.40 -2.57
CA TRP A 117 -17.80 8.80 -1.16
C TRP A 117 -16.79 9.86 -0.75
N VAL A 118 -15.80 10.20 -1.60
CA VAL A 118 -14.78 11.20 -1.29
C VAL A 118 -15.40 12.60 -1.33
N ASP A 119 -15.44 13.26 -0.17
CA ASP A 119 -15.80 14.67 -0.04
C ASP A 119 -14.52 15.52 0.06
N HIS A 120 -14.18 16.24 -1.02
CA HIS A 120 -12.99 17.08 -1.07
C HIS A 120 -13.04 18.25 -0.08
N ASP A 121 -14.22 18.76 0.27
CA ASP A 121 -14.34 19.83 1.26
C ASP A 121 -14.10 19.28 2.67
N LEU A 122 -14.56 18.06 2.95
CA LEU A 122 -14.22 17.37 4.19
C LEU A 122 -12.73 17.09 4.28
N CYS A 123 -12.09 16.62 3.20
CA CYS A 123 -10.64 16.46 3.14
C CYS A 123 -9.91 17.79 3.39
N ALA A 124 -10.37 18.89 2.78
CA ALA A 124 -9.77 20.21 2.97
C ALA A 124 -9.90 20.71 4.42
N ARG A 125 -11.06 20.47 5.07
CA ARG A 125 -11.26 20.76 6.50
C ARG A 125 -10.33 19.92 7.38
N GLY A 126 -10.23 18.62 7.14
CA GLY A 126 -9.31 17.72 7.86
C GLY A 126 -7.85 18.15 7.71
N ALA A 127 -7.42 18.48 6.49
CA ALA A 127 -6.09 19.01 6.21
C ALA A 127 -5.84 20.34 6.95
N ALA A 128 -6.83 21.22 7.04
CA ALA A 128 -6.70 22.47 7.80
C ALA A 128 -6.52 22.22 9.31
N VAL A 129 -7.22 21.23 9.88
CA VAL A 129 -7.01 20.80 11.27
C VAL A 129 -5.61 20.23 11.45
N TYR A 130 -5.18 19.34 10.55
CA TYR A 130 -3.85 18.74 10.59
C TYR A 130 -2.74 19.80 10.58
N ARG A 131 -2.83 20.80 9.70
CA ARG A 131 -1.85 21.91 9.64
C ARG A 131 -1.78 22.72 10.94
N ARG A 132 -2.88 22.86 11.70
CA ARG A 132 -2.89 23.59 12.98
C ARG A 132 -2.10 22.89 14.09
N LEU A 133 -1.86 21.58 13.97
CA LEU A 133 -1.05 20.83 14.92
C LEU A 133 0.44 21.20 14.82
N GLY A 134 0.88 21.75 13.68
CA GLY A 134 2.24 22.26 13.50
C GLY A 134 3.31 21.22 13.86
N GLN A 135 4.27 21.61 14.69
CA GLN A 135 5.36 20.72 15.12
C GLN A 135 4.87 19.46 15.85
N ASN A 136 3.73 19.52 16.55
CA ASN A 136 3.20 18.36 17.27
C ASN A 136 2.84 17.22 16.31
N ALA A 137 2.35 17.52 15.10
CA ALA A 137 2.10 16.49 14.09
C ALA A 137 3.40 15.82 13.62
N ASN A 138 4.45 16.61 13.42
CA ASN A 138 5.77 16.08 13.06
C ASN A 138 6.36 15.21 14.18
N ASP A 139 6.22 15.63 15.44
CA ASP A 139 6.71 14.90 16.59
C ASP A 139 5.96 13.57 16.77
N VAL A 140 4.64 13.56 16.60
CA VAL A 140 3.85 12.33 16.60
C VAL A 140 4.29 11.40 15.47
N LEU A 141 4.40 11.90 14.24
CA LEU A 141 4.85 11.11 13.09
C LEU A 141 6.22 10.45 13.33
N LEU A 142 7.20 11.24 13.78
CA LEU A 142 8.59 10.78 13.91
C LEU A 142 8.84 9.97 15.18
N GLN A 143 8.21 10.32 16.30
CA GLN A 143 8.51 9.72 17.60
C GLN A 143 7.51 8.63 18.01
N LEU A 144 6.24 8.75 17.63
CA LEU A 144 5.22 7.75 17.94
C LEU A 144 5.03 6.78 16.79
N SER A 145 4.67 7.28 15.60
CA SER A 145 4.30 6.44 14.47
C SER A 145 5.50 5.65 13.95
N LEU A 146 6.64 6.31 13.72
CA LEU A 146 7.82 5.67 13.16
C LEU A 146 8.54 4.74 14.15
N ILE A 147 8.87 5.21 15.35
CA ILE A 147 9.53 4.39 16.38
C ILE A 147 8.60 3.26 16.83
N GLY A 148 7.30 3.53 16.95
CA GLY A 148 6.28 2.51 17.22
C GLY A 148 6.24 1.46 16.11
N GLY A 149 6.30 1.87 14.85
CA GLY A 149 6.37 1.01 13.67
C GLY A 149 7.55 0.04 13.68
N TYR A 150 8.72 0.46 14.16
CA TYR A 150 9.92 -0.39 14.26
C TYR A 150 9.82 -1.52 15.29
N ARG A 151 8.78 -1.54 16.12
CA ARG A 151 8.54 -2.61 17.09
C ARG A 151 7.85 -3.83 16.47
N PHE A 152 7.36 -3.72 15.23
CA PHE A 152 6.70 -4.80 14.50
C PHE A 152 7.69 -5.51 13.57
N GLY A 153 7.50 -6.82 13.36
CA GLY A 153 8.24 -7.56 12.33
C GLY A 153 7.55 -7.46 10.96
N GLY A 154 8.31 -7.56 9.88
CA GLY A 154 7.85 -7.42 8.50
C GLY A 154 8.31 -6.10 7.90
N PRO A 155 7.54 -4.99 7.99
CA PRO A 155 7.91 -3.72 7.35
C PRO A 155 9.30 -3.19 7.75
N PRO A 156 9.72 -3.20 9.04
CA PRO A 156 11.06 -2.78 9.42
C PRO A 156 12.16 -3.71 8.88
N ASP A 157 11.92 -5.03 8.83
CA ASP A 157 12.85 -5.99 8.22
C ASP A 157 13.08 -5.68 6.74
N LEU A 158 12.03 -5.28 6.01
CA LEU A 158 12.14 -4.85 4.62
C LEU A 158 12.90 -3.52 4.47
N LEU A 159 12.69 -2.58 5.40
CA LEU A 159 13.45 -1.32 5.43
C LEU A 159 14.95 -1.55 5.68
N VAL A 160 15.31 -2.49 6.56
CA VAL A 160 16.71 -2.91 6.72
C VAL A 160 17.23 -3.57 5.45
N ALA A 161 16.46 -4.50 4.86
CA ALA A 161 16.91 -5.29 3.72
C ALA A 161 17.12 -4.46 2.44
N THR A 162 16.36 -3.38 2.27
CA THR A 162 16.53 -2.37 1.21
C THR A 162 17.72 -1.43 1.44
N GLY A 163 18.36 -1.48 2.61
CA GLY A 163 19.38 -0.50 3.03
C GLY A 163 18.78 0.83 3.47
N GLY A 164 17.45 0.94 3.57
CA GLY A 164 16.73 2.17 3.90
C GLY A 164 16.95 2.69 5.32
N LEU A 165 17.52 1.88 6.22
CA LEU A 165 17.91 2.26 7.58
C LEU A 165 19.43 2.35 7.79
N THR A 166 20.20 2.58 6.72
CA THR A 166 21.67 2.70 6.82
C THR A 166 22.15 4.13 6.55
N GLY A 167 23.00 4.65 7.43
CA GLY A 167 23.72 5.92 7.24
C GLY A 167 22.85 7.10 6.78
N SER A 168 23.34 7.85 5.79
CA SER A 168 22.68 9.04 5.21
C SER A 168 21.36 8.71 4.47
N THR A 169 21.17 7.47 4.03
CA THR A 169 19.93 7.01 3.38
C THR A 169 18.73 7.10 4.33
N SER A 170 18.95 6.84 5.62
CA SER A 170 17.91 6.95 6.65
C SER A 170 17.39 8.39 6.78
N ILE A 171 18.31 9.37 6.83
CA ILE A 171 17.97 10.80 6.94
C ILE A 171 17.19 11.26 5.70
N ARG A 172 17.63 10.83 4.52
CA ARG A 172 16.94 11.14 3.27
C ARG A 172 15.50 10.61 3.26
N ARG A 173 15.29 9.35 3.64
CA ARG A 173 13.95 8.72 3.66
C ARG A 173 13.02 9.37 4.69
N LEU A 174 13.56 9.79 5.84
CA LEU A 174 12.82 10.60 6.82
C LEU A 174 12.35 11.91 6.19
N GLY A 175 13.24 12.61 5.48
CA GLY A 175 12.90 13.83 4.75
C GLY A 175 11.85 13.62 3.65
N GLU A 176 11.93 12.51 2.91
CA GLU A 176 10.94 12.12 1.90
C GLU A 176 9.57 11.86 2.52
N THR A 177 9.51 11.15 3.65
CA THR A 177 8.27 10.88 4.40
C THR A 177 7.67 12.18 4.96
N GLN A 178 8.51 13.04 5.55
CA GLN A 178 8.06 14.32 6.09
C GLN A 178 7.54 15.25 4.99
N THR A 179 8.20 15.28 3.83
CA THR A 179 7.74 16.04 2.67
C THR A 179 6.38 15.55 2.23
N TRP A 180 6.18 14.23 2.07
CA TRP A 180 4.88 13.68 1.74
C TRP A 180 3.80 14.07 2.76
N ALA A 181 4.08 13.95 4.06
CA ALA A 181 3.14 14.29 5.12
C ALA A 181 2.74 15.79 5.11
N ILE A 182 3.70 16.68 4.83
CA ILE A 182 3.44 18.13 4.71
C ILE A 182 2.58 18.42 3.47
N GLU A 183 2.88 17.78 2.35
CA GLU A 183 2.21 17.99 1.06
C GLU A 183 0.75 17.52 1.10
N VAL A 184 0.46 16.36 1.70
CA VAL A 184 -0.91 15.85 1.90
C VAL A 184 -1.76 16.84 2.69
N GLY A 185 -1.14 17.61 3.58
CA GLY A 185 -1.79 18.66 4.34
C GLY A 185 -2.06 19.95 3.56
N GLN A 186 -1.55 20.15 2.34
CA GLN A 186 -1.71 21.40 1.62
C GLN A 186 -3.11 21.56 0.99
N PRO A 187 -3.67 22.78 0.93
CA PRO A 187 -4.97 23.03 0.29
C PRO A 187 -4.96 22.57 -1.18
N GLY A 188 -5.90 21.70 -1.55
CA GLY A 188 -6.07 21.23 -2.92
C GLY A 188 -5.02 20.23 -3.41
N ALA A 189 -3.93 19.97 -2.67
CA ALA A 189 -2.81 19.16 -3.15
C ALA A 189 -3.13 17.67 -3.39
N LEU A 190 -4.27 17.20 -2.86
CA LEU A 190 -4.79 15.84 -3.07
C LEU A 190 -5.68 15.71 -4.31
N ARG A 191 -5.98 16.81 -5.02
CA ARG A 191 -6.70 16.71 -6.31
C ARG A 191 -5.82 16.00 -7.34
N GLU A 192 -6.48 15.41 -8.33
CA GLU A 192 -5.82 14.71 -9.42
C GLU A 192 -4.72 15.58 -10.06
N HIS A 193 -3.56 14.97 -10.30
CA HIS A 193 -2.35 15.60 -10.83
C HIS A 193 -1.72 16.72 -9.98
N GLU A 194 -2.27 17.04 -8.81
CA GLU A 194 -1.64 17.96 -7.87
C GLU A 194 -0.48 17.31 -7.11
N ARG A 195 0.32 18.12 -6.42
CA ARG A 195 1.59 17.71 -5.84
C ARG A 195 1.52 16.49 -4.92
N ALA A 196 0.59 16.47 -3.96
CA ALA A 196 0.47 15.38 -2.99
C ALA A 196 -0.14 14.12 -3.61
N TRP A 197 -1.09 14.28 -4.53
CA TRP A 197 -1.61 13.19 -5.35
C TRP A 197 -0.47 12.53 -6.13
N ALA A 198 0.33 13.32 -6.86
CA ALA A 198 1.43 12.81 -7.66
C ALA A 198 2.52 12.12 -6.81
N LEU A 199 2.84 12.68 -5.64
CA LEU A 199 3.75 12.04 -4.68
C LEU A 199 3.20 10.70 -4.19
N THR A 200 1.90 10.62 -3.88
CA THR A 200 1.27 9.39 -3.41
C THR A 200 1.26 8.31 -4.49
N VAL A 201 0.96 8.68 -5.74
CA VAL A 201 1.03 7.76 -6.89
C VAL A 201 2.48 7.31 -7.16
N HIS A 202 3.46 8.20 -6.99
CA HIS A 202 4.88 7.85 -7.09
C HIS A 202 5.31 6.84 -6.01
N VAL A 203 4.89 7.05 -4.76
CA VAL A 203 5.15 6.10 -3.65
C VAL A 203 4.51 4.74 -3.94
N ARG A 204 3.30 4.72 -4.50
CA ARG A 204 2.61 3.49 -4.93
C ARG A 204 3.43 2.69 -5.95
N LEU A 205 4.01 3.35 -6.96
CA LEU A 205 4.93 2.69 -7.91
C LEU A 205 6.22 2.22 -7.22
N MET A 206 6.82 3.04 -6.36
CA MET A 206 8.03 2.68 -5.61
C MET A 206 7.81 1.41 -4.77
N HIS A 207 6.66 1.28 -4.10
CA HIS A 207 6.30 0.06 -3.37
C HIS A 207 6.22 -1.16 -4.29
N ALA A 208 5.63 -1.03 -5.47
CA ALA A 208 5.57 -2.14 -6.42
C ALA A 208 6.96 -2.56 -6.94
N LEU A 209 7.87 -1.61 -7.16
CA LEU A 209 9.26 -1.89 -7.54
C LEU A 209 10.03 -2.63 -6.43
N VAL A 210 9.82 -2.23 -5.18
CA VAL A 210 10.38 -2.94 -4.02
C VAL A 210 9.80 -4.35 -3.93
N ASN A 211 8.49 -4.51 -4.09
CA ASN A 211 7.85 -5.82 -4.07
C ASN A 211 8.43 -6.75 -5.13
N GLU A 212 8.46 -6.31 -6.40
CA GLU A 212 9.01 -7.11 -7.49
C GLU A 212 10.47 -7.51 -7.24
N THR A 213 11.28 -6.62 -6.68
CA THR A 213 12.68 -6.90 -6.34
C THR A 213 12.79 -8.00 -5.29
N PHE A 214 12.03 -7.91 -4.19
CA PHE A 214 12.12 -8.83 -3.06
C PHE A 214 11.41 -10.17 -3.29
N GLU A 215 10.39 -10.19 -4.14
CA GLU A 215 9.77 -11.43 -4.58
C GLU A 215 10.71 -12.26 -5.48
N ARG A 216 11.62 -11.62 -6.23
CA ARG A 216 12.51 -12.32 -7.18
C ARG A 216 13.91 -12.63 -6.65
N ASN A 217 14.40 -11.86 -5.68
CA ASN A 217 15.79 -11.95 -5.25
C ASN A 217 16.09 -13.07 -4.22
N GLY A 218 15.05 -13.77 -3.74
CA GLY A 218 15.18 -14.87 -2.76
C GLY A 218 15.58 -14.44 -1.34
N ARG A 219 15.64 -13.14 -1.04
CA ARG A 219 16.04 -12.60 0.27
C ARG A 219 14.86 -12.38 1.21
N TRP A 220 13.63 -12.60 0.76
CA TRP A 220 12.42 -12.39 1.53
C TRP A 220 11.72 -13.71 1.84
N ASP A 221 11.48 -13.97 3.13
CA ASP A 221 10.74 -15.15 3.58
C ASP A 221 9.24 -14.88 3.53
N ALA A 222 8.64 -15.08 2.35
CA ALA A 222 7.20 -14.88 2.14
C ALA A 222 6.33 -15.89 2.90
N ALA A 223 6.85 -17.08 3.22
CA ALA A 223 6.10 -18.07 4.02
C ALA A 223 5.94 -17.60 5.46
N ARG A 224 6.94 -16.92 6.01
CA ARG A 224 6.86 -16.30 7.34
C ARG A 224 6.15 -14.96 7.33
N TRP A 225 6.54 -14.07 6.44
CA TRP A 225 6.12 -12.67 6.45
C TRP A 225 4.96 -12.36 5.50
N GLY A 226 4.59 -13.23 4.58
CA GLY A 226 3.71 -12.85 3.46
C GLY A 226 4.46 -12.02 2.42
N LEU A 227 3.75 -11.48 1.43
CA LEU A 227 4.39 -10.66 0.40
C LEU A 227 5.00 -9.38 1.02
N PRO A 228 6.10 -8.87 0.45
CA PRO A 228 6.58 -7.53 0.80
C PRO A 228 5.46 -6.50 0.55
N ILE A 229 5.41 -5.45 1.38
CA ILE A 229 4.44 -4.34 1.29
C ILE A 229 3.02 -4.83 0.93
N ASN A 230 2.54 -5.82 1.68
CA ASN A 230 1.22 -6.42 1.47
C ASN A 230 0.10 -5.50 2.02
N GLN A 231 -1.13 -5.80 1.63
CA GLN A 231 -2.30 -4.98 1.97
C GLN A 231 -2.57 -4.93 3.49
N ALA A 232 -2.23 -5.97 4.26
CA ALA A 232 -2.41 -5.97 5.70
C ALA A 232 -1.41 -5.04 6.40
N ASP A 233 -0.13 -5.09 6.02
CA ASP A 233 0.91 -4.21 6.57
C ASP A 233 0.71 -2.74 6.16
N LEU A 234 0.23 -2.47 4.94
CA LEU A 234 -0.14 -1.12 4.51
C LEU A 234 -1.27 -0.55 5.38
N ALA A 235 -2.34 -1.33 5.60
CA ALA A 235 -3.45 -0.91 6.46
C ALA A 235 -3.02 -0.71 7.92
N ALA A 236 -2.14 -1.57 8.44
CA ALA A 236 -1.56 -1.41 9.77
C ALA A 236 -0.75 -0.12 9.86
N THR A 237 0.04 0.21 8.84
CA THR A 237 0.86 1.44 8.79
C THR A 237 -0.02 2.70 8.79
N LEU A 238 -1.11 2.71 8.02
CA LEU A 238 -2.07 3.81 8.04
C LEU A 238 -2.73 3.99 9.42
N SER A 239 -2.88 2.90 10.18
CA SER A 239 -3.45 2.94 11.53
C SER A 239 -2.46 3.41 12.60
N LEU A 240 -1.15 3.48 12.28
CA LEU A 240 -0.10 3.94 13.20
C LEU A 240 0.07 5.46 13.21
N ASP A 241 -0.50 6.19 12.24
CA ASP A 241 -0.46 7.65 12.15
C ASP A 241 -1.84 8.28 12.42
N PRO A 242 -2.23 8.47 13.69
CA PRO A 242 -3.49 9.11 14.01
C PRO A 242 -3.36 10.65 13.95
N PRO A 243 -4.33 11.32 13.30
CA PRO A 243 -5.03 12.40 13.99
C PRO A 243 -6.53 12.12 14.13
N ILE A 244 -7.00 10.92 13.79
CA ILE A 244 -8.43 10.60 13.76
C ILE A 244 -8.71 9.40 14.64
N GLY A 245 -8.75 9.65 15.95
CA GLY A 245 -9.53 8.83 16.84
C GLY A 245 -10.98 9.31 16.78
N PHE A 246 -11.89 8.42 16.37
CA PHE A 246 -13.20 8.21 16.98
C PHE A 246 -13.63 6.78 16.71
#